data_AF-A0A7C5RBL0-F1
#
_entry.id   AF-A0A7C5RBL0-F1
#
_cell.length_a   1.000
_cell.length_b   1.000
_cell.length_c   1.000
_cell.angle_alpha   90.00
_cell.angle_beta   90.00
_cell.angle_gamma   90.00
#
_symmetry.space_group_name_H-M   'P 1'
#
loop_
_entity.id
_entity.type
_entity.pdbx_description
1 polymer ?
#
loop_
_entity_poly.entity_id
_entity_poly.type
_entity_poly.pdbx_seq_one_letter_code
_entity_poly.pdbx_strand_id
1 'polypeptide(L)'
;VVNRNLLPKDYLLKTDYRNPSGIRLGTQEVTRLGMGKEEMREIARFISRVLVKREDPEKVRREVAEFRRPFQKVHYAFSNATEAYAYVSIT
;
A
#
# COMPACT_ATOMS: atom_id res chain seq x y z
N VAL A 1 -2.64 0.34 2.63
CA VAL A 1 -2.30 0.06 4.06
C VAL A 1 -1.96 -1.41 4.18
N VAL A 2 -0.95 -1.76 5.00
CA VAL A 2 -0.51 -3.15 5.20
C VAL A 2 -0.43 -3.47 6.69
N ASN A 3 -0.76 -4.70 7.08
CA ASN A 3 -0.58 -5.17 8.45
C ASN A 3 -0.10 -6.62 8.51
N ARG A 4 0.67 -6.93 9.55
CA ARG A 4 0.94 -8.29 10.00
C ARG A 4 -0.38 -9.01 10.28
N ASN A 5 -0.55 -10.23 9.78
CA ASN A 5 -1.81 -10.96 9.88
C ASN A 5 -1.58 -12.44 10.17
N LEU A 6 -2.21 -12.96 11.22
CA LEU A 6 -2.17 -14.38 11.56
C LEU A 6 -2.90 -15.21 10.51
N LEU A 7 -2.34 -16.36 10.17
CA LEU A 7 -2.93 -17.39 9.33
C LEU A 7 -3.25 -18.63 10.18
N PRO A 8 -4.19 -19.50 9.77
CA PRO A 8 -4.52 -20.71 10.52
C PRO A 8 -3.30 -21.60 10.88
N LYS A 9 -2.28 -21.63 10.00
CA LYS A 9 -1.03 -22.36 10.23
C LYS A 9 -0.20 -21.82 11.40
N ASP A 10 -0.32 -20.53 11.73
CA ASP A 10 0.44 -19.92 12.83
C ASP A 10 0.14 -20.57 14.18
N TYR A 11 -1.08 -21.07 14.36
CA TYR A 11 -1.45 -21.86 15.53
C TYR A 11 -0.60 -23.13 15.68
N LEU A 12 -0.38 -23.84 14.57
CA LEU A 12 0.44 -25.07 14.55
C LEU A 12 1.93 -24.75 14.76
N LEU A 13 2.39 -23.60 14.25
CA LEU A 13 3.77 -23.13 14.40
C LEU A 13 4.05 -22.50 15.76
N LYS A 14 3.03 -22.34 16.62
CA LYS A 14 3.11 -21.62 17.90
C LYS A 14 3.71 -20.21 17.75
N THR A 15 3.42 -19.55 16.63
CA THR A 15 3.78 -18.15 16.39
C THR A 15 2.68 -17.22 16.91
N ASP A 16 2.98 -15.94 17.06
CA ASP A 16 2.04 -14.93 17.57
C ASP A 16 2.00 -13.67 16.69
N TYR A 17 1.21 -12.68 17.11
CA TYR A 17 0.99 -11.43 16.39
C TYR A 17 2.29 -10.63 16.11
N ARG A 18 3.38 -10.89 16.84
CA ARG A 18 4.68 -10.24 16.64
C ARG A 18 5.40 -10.81 15.43
N ASN A 19 5.26 -12.11 15.18
CA ASN A 19 5.91 -12.81 14.05
C ASN A 19 4.94 -13.77 13.32
N PRO A 20 3.87 -13.25 12.68
CA PRO A 20 2.94 -14.09 11.94
C PRO A 20 3.47 -14.46 10.57
N SER A 21 2.92 -15.52 9.98
CA SER A 21 3.30 -15.96 8.63
C SER A 21 2.64 -15.16 7.50
N GLY A 22 1.64 -14.33 7.82
CA GLY A 22 0.82 -13.63 6.84
C GLY A 22 0.96 -12.10 6.87
N ILE A 23 0.62 -11.51 5.72
CA ILE A 23 0.46 -10.06 5.54
C ILE A 23 -0.91 -9.84 4.92
N ARG A 24 -1.66 -8.86 5.44
CA ARG A 24 -2.92 -8.41 4.85
C ARG A 24 -2.72 -7.03 4.23
N LEU A 25 -3.29 -6.86 3.04
CA LEU A 25 -3.20 -5.65 2.23
C LEU A 25 -4.61 -5.08 2.03
N GLY A 26 -4.75 -3.77 2.19
CA GLY A 26 -5.99 -3.05 1.89
C GLY A 26 -5.82 -2.11 0.70
N THR A 27 -6.76 -2.16 -0.24
CA THR A 27 -6.80 -1.32 -1.46
C THR A 27 -7.62 -0.05 -1.30
N GLN A 28 -8.37 0.11 -0.21
CA GLN A 28 -9.35 1.18 -0.03
C GLN A 28 -8.75 2.57 -0.24
N GLU A 29 -7.59 2.82 0.37
CA GLU A 29 -6.90 4.11 0.27
C GLU A 29 -6.42 4.41 -1.15
N VAL A 30 -5.79 3.44 -1.82
CA VAL A 30 -5.27 3.64 -3.18
C VAL A 30 -6.40 3.78 -4.20
N THR A 31 -7.50 3.06 -4.02
CA THR A 31 -8.72 3.25 -4.81
C THR A 31 -9.33 4.64 -4.56
N ARG A 32 -9.36 5.11 -3.31
CA ARG A 32 -9.80 6.48 -2.97
C ARG A 32 -8.91 7.55 -3.65
N LEU A 33 -7.64 7.26 -3.92
CA LEU A 33 -6.75 8.15 -4.67
C LEU A 33 -6.87 8.03 -6.20
N GLY A 34 -7.78 7.18 -6.71
CA GLY A 34 -8.03 7.01 -8.14
C GLY A 34 -7.26 5.87 -8.81
N MET A 35 -6.57 5.01 -8.05
CA MET A 35 -5.88 3.85 -8.64
C MET A 35 -6.86 2.73 -9.02
N GLY A 36 -6.73 2.21 -10.23
CA GLY A 36 -7.54 1.13 -10.79
C GLY A 36 -6.79 -0.20 -10.92
N LYS A 37 -7.26 -1.06 -11.83
CA LYS A 37 -6.75 -2.43 -12.01
C LYS A 37 -5.29 -2.46 -12.47
N GLU A 38 -4.90 -1.57 -13.38
CA GLU A 38 -3.55 -1.54 -13.93
C GLU A 38 -2.53 -1.05 -12.89
N GLU A 39 -2.92 -0.07 -12.07
CA GLU A 39 -2.12 0.35 -10.92
C GLU A 39 -1.94 -0.79 -9.91
N MET A 40 -2.98 -1.62 -9.68
CA MET A 40 -2.85 -2.79 -8.80
C MET A 40 -1.84 -3.82 -9.36
N ARG A 41 -1.76 -3.99 -10.69
CA ARG A 41 -0.74 -4.84 -11.30
C ARG A 41 0.65 -4.28 -11.06
N GLU A 42 0.84 -2.97 -11.17
CA GLU A 42 2.14 -2.33 -10.88
C GLU A 42 2.52 -2.47 -9.40
N ILE A 43 1.58 -2.28 -8.48
CA ILE A 43 1.82 -2.52 -7.05
C ILE A 43 2.25 -3.97 -6.79
N ALA A 44 1.59 -4.95 -7.43
CA ALA A 44 2.00 -6.35 -7.34
C ALA A 44 3.41 -6.59 -7.91
N ARG A 45 3.79 -5.91 -9.00
CA ARG A 45 5.16 -5.94 -9.55
C ARG A 45 6.17 -5.41 -8.54
N PHE A 46 5.93 -4.26 -7.91
CA PHE A 46 6.83 -3.71 -6.89
C PHE A 46 7.01 -4.68 -5.70
N ILE A 47 5.92 -5.28 -5.21
CA ILE A 47 5.98 -6.28 -4.13
C ILE A 47 6.83 -7.49 -4.55
N SER A 48 6.63 -8.01 -5.77
CA SER A 48 7.37 -9.15 -6.29
C SER A 48 8.87 -8.84 -6.45
N ARG A 49 9.23 -7.63 -6.90
CA ARG A 49 10.63 -7.23 -7.05
C ARG A 49 11.41 -7.29 -5.74
N VAL A 50 10.78 -6.87 -4.64
CA VAL A 50 11.40 -6.93 -3.31
C VAL A 50 11.38 -8.35 -2.74
N LEU A 51 10.21 -8.99 -2.69
CA LEU A 51 10.04 -10.25 -1.95
C LEU A 51 10.56 -11.48 -2.71
N VAL A 52 10.40 -11.50 -4.03
CA VAL A 52 10.75 -12.65 -4.89
C VAL A 52 12.09 -12.43 -5.57
N LYS A 53 12.27 -11.29 -6.26
CA LYS A 53 13.50 -11.00 -7.00
C LYS A 53 14.65 -10.49 -6.12
N ARG A 54 14.37 -10.18 -4.85
CA ARG A 54 15.35 -9.70 -3.87
C ARG A 54 16.10 -8.44 -4.35
N GLU A 55 15.41 -7.58 -5.11
CA GLU A 55 15.94 -6.26 -5.45
C GLU A 55 16.08 -5.38 -4.20
N ASP A 56 17.04 -4.46 -4.22
CA ASP A 56 17.27 -3.50 -3.13
C ASP A 56 15.99 -2.69 -2.84
N PRO A 57 15.44 -2.78 -1.61
CA PRO A 57 14.25 -2.02 -1.22
C PRO A 57 14.41 -0.50 -1.36
N GLU A 58 15.61 0.06 -1.15
CA GLU A 58 15.83 1.51 -1.25
C GLU A 58 15.74 2.01 -2.70
N LYS A 59 16.12 1.17 -3.67
CA LYS A 59 15.92 1.46 -5.08
C LYS A 59 14.42 1.42 -5.42
N VAL A 60 13.74 0.32 -5.06
CA VAL A 60 12.30 0.14 -5.36
C VAL A 60 11.47 1.23 -4.69
N ARG A 61 11.84 1.67 -3.49
CA ARG A 61 11.17 2.76 -2.77
C ARG A 61 11.12 4.05 -3.57
N ARG A 62 12.20 4.43 -4.27
CA ARG A 62 12.22 5.64 -5.11
C ARG A 62 11.25 5.53 -6.28
N GLU A 63 11.21 4.38 -6.92
CA GLU A 63 10.30 4.11 -8.05
C GLU A 63 8.82 4.11 -7.60
N VAL A 64 8.53 3.55 -6.43
CA VAL A 64 7.18 3.61 -5.82
C VAL A 64 6.77 5.05 -5.51
N ALA A 65 7.70 5.88 -5.03
CA ALA A 65 7.42 7.29 -4.74
C ALA A 65 7.03 8.06 -6.01
N GLU A 66 7.76 7.87 -7.11
CA GLU A 66 7.43 8.46 -8.41
C GLU A 66 6.11 7.91 -8.98
N PHE A 67 5.87 6.59 -8.88
CA PHE A 67 4.61 5.97 -9.29
C PHE A 67 3.39 6.55 -8.56
N ARG A 68 3.51 6.83 -7.26
CA ARG A 68 2.43 7.41 -6.46
C ARG A 68 2.22 8.91 -6.76
N ARG A 69 3.24 9.61 -7.25
CA ARG A 69 3.25 11.07 -7.42
C ARG A 69 2.00 11.67 -8.07
N PRO A 70 1.43 11.13 -9.17
CA PRO A 70 0.22 11.70 -9.78
C PRO A 70 -1.07 11.50 -8.96
N PHE A 71 -1.08 10.59 -7.97
CA PHE A 71 -2.26 10.23 -7.18
C PHE A 71 -2.37 11.06 -5.88
N GLN A 72 -2.62 12.37 -6.02
CA GLN A 72 -2.75 13.32 -4.88
C GLN A 72 -4.17 13.81 -4.63
N LYS A 73 -5.20 13.28 -5.30
CA LYS A 73 -6.59 13.76 -5.14
C LYS A 73 -7.48 12.69 -4.52
N VAL A 74 -8.48 13.13 -3.77
CA VAL A 74 -9.54 12.25 -3.29
C VAL A 74 -10.59 12.09 -4.38
N HIS A 75 -10.88 10.84 -4.72
CA HIS A 75 -11.96 10.43 -5.62
C HIS A 75 -13.13 9.87 -4.81
N TYR A 76 -14.29 9.71 -5.46
CA TYR A 76 -15.53 9.20 -4.85
C TYR A 76 -16.02 10.06 -3.66
N ALA A 77 -15.84 11.38 -3.75
CA ALA A 77 -16.31 12.36 -2.78
C ALA A 77 -17.02 13.53 -3.51
N PHE A 78 -17.88 14.26 -2.79
CA PHE A 78 -18.63 15.40 -3.37
C PHE A 78 -17.72 16.55 -3.82
N SER A 79 -16.56 16.73 -3.18
CA SER A 79 -15.56 17.74 -3.54
C SER A 79 -14.17 17.12 -3.53
N ASN A 80 -13.31 17.59 -4.43
CA ASN A 80 -11.89 17.23 -4.57
C ASN A 80 -10.99 18.46 -4.72
N ALA A 81 -11.45 19.61 -4.23
CA ALA A 81 -10.75 20.89 -4.38
C ALA A 81 -9.40 20.92 -3.63
N THR A 82 -9.29 20.14 -2.56
CA THR A 82 -8.09 20.02 -1.74
C THR A 82 -7.35 18.71 -2.07
N GLU A 83 -6.03 18.75 -2.10
CA GLU A 83 -5.23 17.53 -2.25
C GLU A 83 -5.45 16.58 -1.06
N ALA A 84 -5.34 15.28 -1.30
CA ALA A 84 -5.66 14.22 -0.34
C ALA A 84 -4.84 14.29 0.95
N TYR A 85 -3.64 14.87 0.89
CA TYR A 85 -2.70 14.97 2.01
C TYR A 85 -2.28 16.41 2.29
N ALA A 86 -2.98 17.41 1.74
CA ALA A 86 -2.70 18.79 2.06
C ALA A 86 -2.98 19.06 3.55
N TYR A 87 -2.06 19.76 4.19
CA TYR A 87 -2.28 20.27 5.53
C TYR A 87 -3.26 21.45 5.46
N VAL A 88 -4.44 21.29 6.08
CA VAL A 88 -5.44 22.36 6.16
C VAL A 88 -5.38 22.97 7.55
N SER A 89 -4.87 24.20 7.64
CA SER A 89 -4.90 24.98 8.88
C SER A 89 -6.32 25.52 9.10
N ILE A 90 -6.88 25.29 10.28
CA ILE A 90 -8.23 25.77 10.68
C ILE A 90 -8.08 26.98 11.61
N THR A 91 -7.13 27.88 11.32
CA THR A 91 -6.89 29.09 12.11
C THR A 91 -7.79 30.23 11.65
#